data_AF-A0A317DUZ0-F1
#
_entry.id   AF-A0A317DUZ0-F1
#
_cell.length_a   1.000
_cell.length_b   1.000
_cell.length_c   1.000
_cell.angle_alpha   90.00
_cell.angle_beta   90.00
_cell.angle_gamma   90.00
#
_symmetry.space_group_name_H-M   'P 1'
#
loop_
_entity.id
_entity.type
_entity.pdbx_description
1 polymer ?
#
loop_
_entity_poly.entity_id
_entity_poly.type
_entity_poly.pdbx_seq_one_letter_code
_entity_poly.pdbx_strand_id
1 'polypeptide(L)'
;MSALDDIRAAIVARLTALVDIGQVHAYERFAKDNKGFADLYGWTPAGGGQREVRGWNVRRTASRGQAQPGGTLVITAWRLTGFLSMVDLEASAHTADTLADAVAATFRADPGLGGLAIGDPVEGIDGPVLALSRPVMFAGVLCHELQLDWVTEHLEPSAGTGLDGEAGPVATLLDAVVTWLRATVMPPFGAVEGRLQFDPARDAIAAPLALVVTPIRDVAAPAGTTMRVRQRVEVDFAVWLTAADRFADDAAALNGLETLRALPRQSLLGWGEAAGVTDSPITFRAGETCPARPGRLAWRDTYTTALYYQQS
;
A
#
# COMPACT_ATOMS: atom_id res chain seq x y z
N MET A 1 13.24 4.57 7.54
CA MET A 1 12.64 3.40 8.20
C MET A 1 11.85 2.68 7.11
N SER A 2 11.99 1.36 6.96
CA SER A 2 11.26 0.65 5.90
C SER A 2 9.79 0.41 6.31
N ALA A 3 8.88 0.25 5.35
CA ALA A 3 7.48 -0.08 5.66
C ALA A 3 7.36 -1.34 6.53
N LEU A 4 8.26 -2.30 6.33
CA LEU A 4 8.38 -3.51 7.17
C LEU A 4 8.78 -3.21 8.61
N ASP A 5 9.65 -2.22 8.85
CA ASP A 5 10.03 -1.80 10.20
C ASP A 5 8.86 -1.12 10.90
N ASP A 6 8.07 -0.33 10.16
CA ASP A 6 6.88 0.35 10.67
C ASP A 6 5.79 -0.67 11.04
N ILE A 7 5.54 -1.67 10.18
CA ILE A 7 4.62 -2.77 10.46
C ILE A 7 5.06 -3.54 11.71
N ARG A 8 6.34 -3.91 11.79
CA ARG A 8 6.88 -4.59 12.99
C ARG A 8 6.70 -3.73 14.25
N ALA A 9 6.99 -2.44 14.18
CA ALA A 9 6.84 -1.52 15.29
C ALA A 9 5.37 -1.41 15.72
N ALA A 10 4.43 -1.38 14.77
CA ALA A 10 3.00 -1.38 15.06
C ALA A 10 2.52 -2.69 15.71
N ILE A 11 3.01 -3.84 15.24
CA ILE A 11 2.74 -5.15 15.87
C ILE A 11 3.22 -5.14 17.32
N VAL A 12 4.46 -4.70 17.56
CA VAL A 12 5.05 -4.63 18.91
C VAL A 12 4.25 -3.69 19.79
N ALA A 13 3.95 -2.47 19.32
CA ALA A 13 3.17 -1.49 20.07
C ALA A 13 1.80 -2.03 20.46
N ARG A 14 1.12 -2.72 19.53
CA ARG A 14 -0.19 -3.32 19.79
C ARG A 14 -0.12 -4.47 20.79
N LEU A 15 0.88 -5.34 20.69
CA LEU A 15 1.12 -6.38 21.69
C LEU A 15 1.40 -5.76 23.06
N THR A 16 2.29 -4.77 23.16
CA THR A 16 2.63 -4.09 24.42
C THR A 16 1.43 -3.40 25.08
N ALA A 17 0.44 -2.98 24.30
CA ALA A 17 -0.78 -2.37 24.83
C ALA A 17 -1.74 -3.38 25.48
N LEU A 18 -1.56 -4.69 25.27
CA LEU A 18 -2.38 -5.71 25.93
C LEU A 18 -2.06 -5.80 27.42
N VAL A 19 -3.12 -5.85 28.22
CA VAL A 19 -3.02 -6.04 29.67
C VAL A 19 -2.35 -7.38 29.96
N ASP A 20 -1.40 -7.37 30.89
CA ASP A 20 -0.67 -8.55 31.37
C ASP A 20 0.03 -9.38 30.30
N ILE A 21 0.37 -8.79 29.15
CA ILE A 21 1.07 -9.46 28.04
C ILE A 21 2.52 -9.85 28.36
N GLY A 22 3.13 -9.20 29.34
CA GLY A 22 4.55 -9.37 29.69
C GLY A 22 5.48 -8.46 28.88
N GLN A 23 6.75 -8.87 28.76
CA GLN A 23 7.77 -8.15 27.99
C GLN A 23 7.65 -8.47 26.50
N VAL A 24 7.52 -7.47 25.63
CA VAL A 24 7.43 -7.67 24.17
C VAL A 24 8.72 -7.20 23.49
N HIS A 25 9.29 -8.05 22.66
CA HIS A 25 10.51 -7.75 21.89
C HIS A 25 10.23 -7.77 20.39
N ALA A 26 10.79 -6.79 19.66
CA ALA A 26 10.64 -6.68 18.21
C ALA A 26 11.37 -7.78 17.41
N TYR A 27 12.18 -8.58 18.09
CA TYR A 27 12.92 -9.72 17.55
C TYR A 27 13.24 -10.70 18.68
N GLU A 28 13.63 -11.92 18.31
CA GLU A 28 14.06 -12.94 19.26
C GLU A 28 15.39 -12.53 19.92
N ARG A 29 15.34 -12.16 21.19
CA ARG A 29 16.53 -11.80 21.97
C ARG A 29 17.13 -13.04 22.61
N PHE A 30 18.44 -13.22 22.40
CA PHE A 30 19.21 -14.32 22.98
C PHE A 30 20.04 -13.84 24.17
N ALA A 31 20.20 -14.72 25.15
CA ALA A 31 21.15 -14.56 26.25
C ALA A 31 22.07 -15.79 26.33
N LYS A 32 23.27 -15.59 26.87
CA LYS A 32 24.27 -16.65 27.04
C LYS A 32 23.92 -17.66 28.14
N ASP A 33 23.02 -17.29 29.05
CA ASP A 33 22.64 -18.07 30.21
C ASP A 33 21.16 -17.85 30.57
N ASN A 34 20.62 -18.76 31.40
CA ASN A 34 19.23 -18.73 31.84
C ASN A 34 18.88 -17.45 32.60
N LYS A 35 19.83 -16.90 33.36
CA LYS A 35 19.64 -15.65 34.11
C LYS A 35 19.37 -14.48 33.15
N GLY A 36 20.15 -14.36 32.09
CA GLY A 36 19.95 -13.34 31.07
C GLY A 36 18.61 -13.49 30.36
N PHE A 37 18.15 -14.71 30.06
CA PHE A 37 16.81 -14.93 29.52
C PHE A 37 15.71 -14.52 30.52
N ALA A 38 15.84 -14.89 31.79
CA ALA A 38 14.93 -14.48 32.84
C ALA A 38 14.92 -12.95 33.03
N ASP A 39 16.02 -12.27 32.72
CA ASP A 39 16.10 -10.82 32.75
C ASP A 39 15.45 -10.14 31.54
N LEU A 40 15.51 -10.77 30.36
CA LEU A 40 14.86 -10.28 29.14
C LEU A 40 13.34 -10.49 29.15
N TYR A 41 12.86 -11.60 29.70
CA TYR A 41 11.45 -11.99 29.69
C TYR A 41 10.80 -11.94 31.09
N GLY A 42 11.54 -11.44 32.08
CA GLY A 42 11.04 -11.31 33.44
C GLY A 42 9.98 -10.21 33.53
N TRP A 43 8.84 -10.56 34.11
CA TRP A 43 7.71 -9.67 34.30
C TRP A 43 7.17 -9.80 35.71
N THR A 44 6.57 -8.72 36.22
CA THR A 44 5.93 -8.68 37.52
C THR A 44 4.56 -8.05 37.36
N PRO A 45 3.48 -8.70 37.83
CA PRO A 45 2.13 -8.14 37.74
C PRO A 45 2.04 -6.75 38.35
N ALA A 46 1.24 -5.87 37.71
CA ALA A 46 1.07 -4.49 38.17
C ALA A 46 0.49 -4.38 39.59
N GLY A 47 -0.24 -5.41 40.06
CA GLY A 47 -0.77 -5.51 41.43
C GLY A 47 0.22 -6.00 42.49
N GLY A 48 1.48 -6.23 42.12
CA GLY A 48 2.44 -6.96 42.95
C GLY A 48 2.28 -8.48 42.79
N GLY A 49 3.37 -9.23 42.94
CA GLY A 49 3.38 -10.67 42.73
C GLY A 49 4.79 -11.22 42.57
N GLN A 50 4.89 -12.55 42.46
CA GLN A 50 6.18 -13.19 42.15
C GLN A 50 6.58 -12.83 40.71
N ARG A 51 7.86 -12.50 40.53
CA ARG A 51 8.43 -12.33 39.20
C ARG A 51 8.38 -13.65 38.45
N GLU A 52 7.83 -13.63 37.25
CA GLU A 52 7.71 -14.79 36.39
C GLU A 52 8.29 -14.50 34.99
N VAL A 53 8.54 -15.55 34.23
CA VAL A 53 8.82 -15.43 32.79
C VAL A 53 7.49 -15.20 32.09
N ARG A 54 7.31 -14.02 31.54
CA ARG A 54 6.18 -13.68 30.67
C ARG A 54 6.64 -12.71 29.60
N GLY A 55 6.60 -13.13 28.34
CA GLY A 55 6.90 -12.22 27.25
C GLY A 55 6.80 -12.82 25.87
N TRP A 56 6.93 -11.95 24.87
CA TRP A 56 6.69 -12.23 23.47
C TRP A 56 7.85 -11.75 22.61
N ASN A 57 8.08 -12.41 21.49
CA ASN A 57 8.92 -11.89 20.43
C ASN A 57 8.21 -11.96 19.08
N VAL A 58 8.56 -11.00 18.21
CA VAL A 58 8.02 -10.88 16.85
C VAL A 58 9.11 -11.24 15.85
N ARG A 59 8.85 -12.22 14.98
CA ARG A 59 9.81 -12.65 13.96
C ARG A 59 9.16 -12.65 12.59
N ARG A 60 9.86 -12.08 11.60
CA ARG A 60 9.54 -12.29 10.19
C ARG A 60 10.06 -13.67 9.77
N THR A 61 9.17 -14.54 9.27
CA THR A 61 9.52 -15.91 8.86
C THR A 61 9.68 -16.05 7.36
N ALA A 62 8.91 -15.30 6.57
CA ALA A 62 9.03 -15.24 5.12
C ALA A 62 8.60 -13.86 4.60
N SER A 63 9.06 -13.53 3.40
CA SER A 63 8.66 -12.34 2.66
C SER A 63 8.69 -12.68 1.19
N ARG A 64 7.62 -12.36 0.46
CA ARG A 64 7.58 -12.47 -1.00
C ARG A 64 7.05 -11.17 -1.59
N GLY A 65 7.74 -10.67 -2.60
CA GLY A 65 7.26 -9.56 -3.41
C GLY A 65 6.53 -10.11 -4.63
N GLN A 66 5.32 -9.63 -4.86
CA GLN A 66 4.61 -9.83 -6.12
C GLN A 66 4.59 -8.49 -6.84
N ALA A 67 5.21 -8.44 -8.01
CA ALA A 67 5.09 -7.28 -8.88
C ALA A 67 3.61 -7.07 -9.18
N GLN A 68 3.12 -5.89 -8.82
CA GLN A 68 1.79 -5.44 -9.20
C GLN A 68 1.94 -4.11 -9.90
N PRO A 69 0.97 -3.72 -10.72
CA PRO A 69 1.05 -2.39 -11.26
C PRO A 69 0.99 -1.32 -10.16
N GLY A 70 1.89 -0.34 -10.23
CA GLY A 70 1.99 0.74 -9.22
C GLY A 70 2.87 0.44 -8.01
N GLY A 71 3.47 -0.76 -7.91
CA GLY A 71 4.43 -1.06 -6.85
C GLY A 71 4.73 -2.55 -6.72
N THR A 72 5.18 -2.95 -5.54
CA THR A 72 5.31 -4.36 -5.19
C THR A 72 4.34 -4.64 -4.06
N LEU A 73 3.37 -5.54 -4.29
CA LEU A 73 2.62 -6.11 -3.18
C LEU A 73 3.57 -7.01 -2.42
N VAL A 74 3.89 -6.63 -1.18
CA VAL A 74 4.76 -7.42 -0.32
C VAL A 74 3.90 -8.19 0.65
N ILE A 75 3.99 -9.51 0.55
CA ILE A 75 3.31 -10.45 1.43
C ILE A 75 4.34 -10.92 2.45
N THR A 76 4.09 -10.64 3.72
CA THR A 76 5.02 -10.91 4.82
C THR A 76 4.40 -11.88 5.81
N ALA A 77 5.10 -12.98 6.06
CA ALA A 77 4.73 -13.91 7.12
C ALA A 77 5.45 -13.56 8.43
N TRP A 78 4.66 -13.51 9.50
CA TRP A 78 5.08 -13.21 10.85
C TRP A 78 4.80 -14.39 11.77
N ARG A 79 5.68 -14.55 12.74
CA ARG A 79 5.50 -15.43 13.89
C ARG A 79 5.60 -14.62 15.16
N LEU A 80 4.58 -14.76 16.00
CA LEU A 80 4.54 -14.20 17.35
C LEU A 80 4.75 -15.37 18.31
N THR A 81 5.87 -15.37 19.03
CA THR A 81 6.19 -16.43 20.00
C THR A 81 6.06 -15.88 21.41
N GLY A 82 5.15 -16.46 22.20
CA GLY A 82 4.93 -16.13 23.60
C GLY A 82 5.49 -17.21 24.53
N PHE A 83 6.05 -16.78 25.66
CA PHE A 83 6.45 -17.64 26.76
C PHE A 83 5.76 -17.19 28.05
N LEU A 84 5.13 -18.12 28.76
CA LEU A 84 4.50 -17.87 30.06
C LEU A 84 4.92 -18.96 31.06
N SER A 85 5.38 -18.58 32.25
CA SER A 85 5.71 -19.54 33.31
C SER A 85 4.53 -20.45 33.65
N MET A 86 4.81 -21.74 33.80
CA MET A 86 3.81 -22.72 34.14
C MET A 86 3.66 -22.82 35.66
N VAL A 87 2.46 -22.51 36.13
CA VAL A 87 2.02 -22.73 37.51
C VAL A 87 0.73 -23.55 37.47
N ASP A 88 0.82 -24.83 37.83
CA ASP A 88 -0.28 -25.79 37.71
C ASP A 88 -1.43 -25.49 38.69
N LEU A 89 -1.09 -25.15 39.93
CA LEU A 89 -2.06 -24.79 40.98
C LEU A 89 -2.93 -23.58 40.63
N GLU A 90 -2.47 -22.73 39.70
CA GLU A 90 -3.17 -21.54 39.24
C GLU A 90 -3.82 -21.73 37.86
N ALA A 91 -3.78 -22.96 37.32
CA ALA A 91 -4.28 -23.29 35.98
C ALA A 91 -3.74 -22.35 34.89
N SER A 92 -2.44 -22.01 34.97
CA SER A 92 -1.74 -21.09 34.05
C SER A 92 -1.91 -21.38 32.56
N ALA A 93 -2.30 -22.61 32.19
CA ALA A 93 -2.67 -22.97 30.82
C ALA A 93 -3.86 -22.15 30.30
N HIS A 94 -4.91 -21.95 31.12
CA HIS A 94 -6.06 -21.12 30.74
C HIS A 94 -5.67 -19.65 30.54
N THR A 95 -4.72 -19.16 31.34
CA THR A 95 -4.14 -17.82 31.16
C THR A 95 -3.38 -17.72 29.83
N ALA A 96 -2.64 -18.77 29.46
CA ALA A 96 -1.95 -18.84 28.17
C ALA A 96 -2.94 -18.80 27.00
N ASP A 97 -3.99 -19.62 27.04
CA ASP A 97 -5.02 -19.66 26.00
C ASP A 97 -5.76 -18.31 25.89
N THR A 98 -6.14 -17.72 27.03
CA THR A 98 -6.79 -16.40 27.08
C THR A 98 -5.92 -15.31 26.47
N LEU A 99 -4.60 -15.35 26.71
CA LEU A 99 -3.65 -14.40 26.11
C LEU A 99 -3.53 -14.62 24.60
N ALA A 100 -3.48 -15.86 24.11
CA ALA A 100 -3.47 -16.15 22.69
C ALA A 100 -4.72 -15.60 21.98
N ASP A 101 -5.89 -15.79 22.59
CA ASP A 101 -7.16 -15.27 22.08
C ASP A 101 -7.22 -13.74 22.11
N ALA A 102 -6.72 -13.11 23.17
CA ALA A 102 -6.65 -11.65 23.29
C ALA A 102 -5.71 -11.04 22.23
N VAL A 103 -4.58 -11.69 21.97
CA VAL A 103 -3.67 -11.31 20.88
C VAL A 103 -4.39 -11.39 19.54
N ALA A 104 -5.01 -12.53 19.22
CA ALA A 104 -5.71 -12.67 17.96
C ALA A 104 -6.88 -11.65 17.82
N ALA A 105 -7.62 -11.40 18.90
CA ALA A 105 -8.73 -10.45 18.93
C ALA A 105 -8.29 -8.99 18.67
N THR A 106 -7.16 -8.54 19.24
CA THR A 106 -6.70 -7.15 19.04
C THR A 106 -6.28 -6.87 17.59
N PHE A 107 -5.72 -7.86 16.90
CA PHE A 107 -5.38 -7.71 15.48
C PHE A 107 -6.61 -7.86 14.57
N ARG A 108 -7.59 -8.70 14.93
CA ARG A 108 -8.87 -8.77 14.22
C ARG A 108 -9.67 -7.45 14.30
N ALA A 109 -9.53 -6.70 15.39
CA ALA A 109 -10.19 -5.41 15.55
C ALA A 109 -9.64 -4.30 14.64
N ASP A 110 -8.39 -4.43 14.19
CA ASP A 110 -7.76 -3.54 13.22
C ASP A 110 -6.69 -4.30 12.40
N PRO A 111 -7.13 -5.07 11.39
CA PRO A 111 -6.26 -5.91 10.58
C PRO A 111 -5.28 -5.08 9.72
N GLY A 112 -5.63 -3.82 9.43
CA GLY A 112 -4.79 -2.91 8.66
C GLY A 112 -3.68 -2.23 9.45
N LEU A 113 -3.57 -2.48 10.77
CA LEU A 113 -2.57 -1.85 11.64
C LEU A 113 -2.55 -0.32 11.52
N GLY A 114 -3.73 0.31 11.48
CA GLY A 114 -3.84 1.75 11.28
C GLY A 114 -3.50 2.23 9.86
N GLY A 115 -3.63 1.35 8.86
CA GLY A 115 -3.36 1.64 7.44
C GLY A 115 -1.94 1.29 6.97
N LEU A 116 -1.12 0.68 7.82
CA LEU A 116 0.22 0.19 7.45
C LEU A 116 0.18 -1.13 6.66
N ALA A 117 -0.88 -1.92 6.84
CA ALA A 117 -1.15 -3.13 6.09
C ALA A 117 -2.51 -3.03 5.38
N ILE A 118 -2.68 -3.83 4.33
CA ILE A 118 -3.98 -4.08 3.71
C ILE A 118 -4.79 -4.90 4.70
N GLY A 119 -5.90 -4.34 5.18
CA GLY A 119 -6.73 -4.94 6.24
C GLY A 119 -7.69 -6.03 5.77
N ASP A 120 -7.55 -6.52 4.54
CA ASP A 120 -8.38 -7.60 4.02
C ASP A 120 -7.84 -8.97 4.48
N PRO A 121 -8.71 -9.96 4.77
CA PRO A 121 -8.29 -11.30 5.13
C PRO A 121 -7.39 -11.91 4.07
N VAL A 122 -6.17 -12.31 4.45
CA VAL A 122 -5.27 -13.04 3.56
C VAL A 122 -5.63 -14.51 3.62
N GLU A 123 -6.01 -15.11 2.49
CA GLU A 123 -6.46 -16.51 2.42
C GLU A 123 -7.67 -16.79 3.36
N GLY A 124 -8.49 -15.77 3.65
CA GLY A 124 -9.65 -15.88 4.54
C GLY A 124 -9.30 -15.84 6.04
N ILE A 125 -8.05 -15.54 6.39
CA ILE A 125 -7.56 -15.47 7.77
C ILE A 125 -7.43 -14.02 8.21
N ASP A 126 -8.22 -13.65 9.23
CA ASP A 126 -8.16 -12.35 9.88
C ASP A 126 -7.30 -12.41 11.15
N GLY A 127 -6.09 -11.86 11.07
CA GLY A 127 -5.17 -11.74 12.20
C GLY A 127 -4.35 -13.01 12.52
N PRO A 128 -3.55 -12.98 13.59
CA PRO A 128 -2.71 -14.11 14.00
C PRO A 128 -3.52 -15.33 14.45
N VAL A 129 -3.08 -16.51 14.04
CA VAL A 129 -3.71 -17.80 14.36
C VAL A 129 -2.76 -18.65 15.19
N LEU A 130 -3.28 -19.26 16.26
CA LEU A 130 -2.53 -20.18 17.11
C LEU A 130 -2.11 -21.42 16.30
N ALA A 131 -0.80 -21.55 16.06
CA ALA A 131 -0.18 -22.64 15.33
C ALA A 131 0.40 -23.72 16.26
N LEU A 132 0.83 -23.34 17.46
CA LEU A 132 1.43 -24.25 18.44
C LEU A 132 1.13 -23.79 19.87
N SER A 133 0.79 -24.75 20.73
CA SER A 133 0.78 -24.60 22.19
C SER A 133 1.42 -25.84 22.81
N ARG A 134 2.49 -25.67 23.59
CA ARG A 134 3.20 -26.80 24.24
C ARG A 134 4.01 -26.38 25.47
N PRO A 135 4.32 -27.31 26.39
CA PRO A 135 5.30 -27.06 27.44
C PRO A 135 6.74 -27.00 26.89
N VAL A 136 7.55 -26.09 27.42
CA VAL A 136 8.98 -25.95 27.12
C VAL A 136 9.76 -25.51 28.36
N MET A 137 11.03 -25.92 28.48
CA MET A 137 11.95 -25.31 29.44
C MET A 137 12.55 -24.05 28.83
N PHE A 138 12.29 -22.88 29.41
CA PHE A 138 12.81 -21.59 28.97
C PHE A 138 13.30 -20.76 30.16
N ALA A 139 14.47 -20.12 30.04
CA ALA A 139 15.13 -19.42 31.14
C ALA A 139 15.32 -20.26 32.43
N GLY A 140 15.41 -21.58 32.31
CA GLY A 140 15.50 -22.51 33.45
C GLY A 140 14.17 -22.76 34.18
N VAL A 141 13.04 -22.30 33.65
CA VAL A 141 11.69 -22.48 34.21
C VAL A 141 10.81 -23.20 33.19
N LEU A 142 9.88 -24.03 33.66
CA LEU A 142 8.88 -24.65 32.80
C LEU A 142 7.87 -23.59 32.36
N CYS A 143 7.65 -23.45 31.05
CA CYS A 143 6.79 -22.44 30.45
C CYS A 143 5.82 -23.05 29.44
N HIS A 144 4.71 -22.38 29.19
CA HIS A 144 3.88 -22.53 28.00
C HIS A 144 4.53 -21.75 26.86
N GLU A 145 4.86 -22.44 25.77
CA GLU A 145 5.23 -21.83 24.49
C GLU A 145 3.98 -21.72 23.62
N LEU A 146 3.68 -20.50 23.18
CA LEU A 146 2.62 -20.20 22.22
C LEU A 146 3.28 -19.70 20.94
N GLN A 147 2.89 -20.23 19.78
CA GLN A 147 3.27 -19.66 18.49
C GLN A 147 2.01 -19.31 17.71
N LEU A 148 1.90 -18.03 17.33
CA LEU A 148 0.85 -17.56 16.43
C LEU A 148 1.49 -17.17 15.10
N ASP A 149 0.95 -17.71 14.02
CA ASP A 149 1.38 -17.39 12.66
C ASP A 149 0.39 -16.40 12.04
N TRP A 150 0.92 -15.43 11.29
CA TRP A 150 0.12 -14.40 10.63
C TRP A 150 0.75 -13.98 9.31
N VAL A 151 -0.09 -13.53 8.38
CA VAL A 151 0.34 -12.95 7.10
C VAL A 151 -0.25 -11.56 6.97
N THR A 152 0.60 -10.60 6.64
CA THR A 152 0.19 -9.24 6.30
C THR A 152 0.56 -8.95 4.85
N GLU A 153 -0.22 -8.12 4.20
CA GLU A 153 0.11 -7.56 2.89
C GLU A 153 0.29 -6.06 3.02
N HIS A 154 1.31 -5.50 2.36
CA HIS A 154 1.47 -4.06 2.23
C HIS A 154 1.98 -3.73 0.84
N LEU A 155 1.60 -2.57 0.33
CA LEU A 155 2.14 -2.05 -0.91
C LEU A 155 3.46 -1.35 -0.58
N GLU A 156 4.56 -1.91 -1.06
CA GLU A 156 5.76 -1.10 -1.19
C GLU A 156 5.62 -0.32 -2.49
N PRO A 157 5.62 1.02 -2.42
CA PRO A 157 5.76 1.80 -3.63
C PRO A 157 7.04 1.33 -4.30
N SER A 158 6.97 1.02 -5.60
CA SER A 158 8.20 0.97 -6.39
C SER A 158 8.98 2.23 -6.07
N ALA A 159 10.27 2.13 -5.71
CA ALA A 159 11.07 3.31 -5.39
C ALA A 159 10.87 4.35 -6.50
N GLY A 160 10.08 5.40 -6.22
CA GLY A 160 9.43 6.22 -7.24
C GLY A 160 7.90 6.21 -7.18
N THR A 161 7.31 6.87 -6.18
CA THR A 161 5.88 7.29 -6.16
C THR A 161 5.68 8.80 -6.23
N GLY A 162 6.74 9.55 -6.50
CA GLY A 162 6.69 10.58 -7.54
C GLY A 162 7.28 9.94 -8.79
N LEU A 163 7.09 10.54 -9.96
CA LEU A 163 7.85 10.12 -11.13
C LEU A 163 9.37 10.30 -10.92
N ASP A 164 9.78 10.90 -9.79
CA ASP A 164 11.15 11.13 -9.28
C ASP A 164 12.06 9.90 -9.07
N GLY A 165 11.59 8.66 -9.23
CA GLY A 165 12.45 7.46 -9.18
C GLY A 165 13.04 7.15 -10.55
N GLU A 166 14.14 7.81 -10.93
CA GLU A 166 14.73 7.80 -12.29
C GLU A 166 13.66 7.80 -13.39
N ALA A 167 12.87 8.88 -13.44
CA ALA A 167 11.75 9.06 -14.36
C ALA A 167 12.14 8.65 -15.78
N GLY A 168 11.70 7.47 -16.22
CA GLY A 168 11.68 7.15 -17.64
C GLY A 168 10.93 8.26 -18.38
N PRO A 169 11.22 8.57 -19.65
CA PRO A 169 10.69 9.79 -20.26
C PRO A 169 9.16 9.85 -20.34
N VAL A 170 8.48 8.69 -20.33
CA VAL A 170 7.01 8.60 -20.17
C VAL A 170 6.57 9.16 -18.82
N ALA A 171 7.28 8.83 -17.75
CA ALA A 171 7.04 9.38 -16.42
C ALA A 171 7.20 10.92 -16.47
N THR A 172 8.35 11.44 -16.92
CA THR A 172 8.55 12.90 -17.08
C THR A 172 7.44 13.59 -17.88
N LEU A 173 6.96 12.96 -18.96
CA LEU A 173 5.81 13.45 -19.73
C LEU A 173 4.53 13.54 -18.90
N LEU A 174 4.18 12.49 -18.14
CA LEU A 174 2.94 12.48 -17.37
C LEU A 174 2.96 13.53 -16.25
N ASP A 175 4.10 13.76 -15.60
CA ASP A 175 4.23 14.82 -14.59
C ASP A 175 4.08 16.21 -15.20
N ALA A 176 4.65 16.42 -16.39
CA ALA A 176 4.46 17.66 -17.12
C ALA A 176 2.98 17.88 -17.50
N VAL A 177 2.28 16.82 -17.95
CA VAL A 177 0.83 16.86 -18.25
C VAL A 177 0.03 17.20 -16.99
N VAL A 178 0.29 16.55 -15.86
CA VAL A 178 -0.39 16.81 -14.59
C VAL A 178 -0.16 18.24 -14.13
N THR A 179 1.09 18.72 -14.19
CA THR A 179 1.46 20.08 -13.83
C THR A 179 0.74 21.10 -14.71
N TRP A 180 0.69 20.85 -16.01
CA TRP A 180 -0.01 21.70 -16.97
C TRP A 180 -1.51 21.76 -16.66
N LEU A 181 -2.17 20.62 -16.51
CA LEU A 181 -3.61 20.56 -16.21
C LEU A 181 -3.95 21.24 -14.88
N ARG A 182 -3.12 21.09 -13.84
CA ARG A 182 -3.29 21.84 -12.58
C ARG A 182 -3.28 23.35 -12.81
N ALA A 183 -2.43 23.83 -13.70
CA ALA A 183 -2.31 25.26 -13.99
C ALA A 183 -3.44 25.81 -14.89
N THR A 184 -4.03 24.98 -15.75
CA THR A 184 -4.92 25.47 -16.81
C THR A 184 -6.39 25.14 -16.62
N VAL A 185 -6.72 24.04 -15.93
CA VAL A 185 -8.12 23.58 -15.79
C VAL A 185 -8.66 23.66 -14.37
N MET A 186 -7.85 24.09 -13.40
CA MET A 186 -8.30 24.35 -12.03
C MET A 186 -8.59 25.84 -11.81
N PRO A 187 -9.74 26.20 -11.19
CA PRO A 187 -10.97 25.40 -10.96
C PRO A 187 -11.68 25.02 -12.28
N PRO A 188 -12.55 23.98 -12.33
CA PRO A 188 -13.42 23.47 -11.26
C PRO A 188 -13.01 22.13 -10.61
N PHE A 189 -11.92 21.49 -11.06
CA PHE A 189 -11.49 20.21 -10.49
C PHE A 189 -10.95 20.38 -9.06
N GLY A 190 -11.35 19.48 -8.15
CA GLY A 190 -10.85 19.45 -6.77
C GLY A 190 -9.52 18.71 -6.63
N ALA A 191 -9.15 17.91 -7.62
CA ALA A 191 -7.86 17.22 -7.71
C ALA A 191 -7.47 16.96 -9.16
N VAL A 192 -6.16 17.01 -9.44
CA VAL A 192 -5.53 16.55 -10.67
C VAL A 192 -4.29 15.76 -10.27
N GLU A 193 -4.25 14.46 -10.55
CA GLU A 193 -3.23 13.53 -10.06
C GLU A 193 -2.64 12.71 -11.23
N GLY A 194 -1.36 12.32 -11.11
CA GLY A 194 -0.74 11.33 -11.99
C GLY A 194 -0.71 9.97 -11.29
N ARG A 195 -1.03 8.89 -12.00
CA ARG A 195 -0.92 7.51 -11.48
C ARG A 195 -0.38 6.58 -12.56
N LEU A 196 0.34 5.53 -12.15
CA LEU A 196 0.80 4.49 -13.09
C LEU A 196 -0.36 3.62 -13.58
N GLN A 197 -1.35 3.39 -12.72
CA GLN A 197 -2.61 2.76 -13.06
C GLN A 197 -3.76 3.41 -12.31
N PHE A 198 -4.94 3.31 -12.91
CA PHE A 198 -6.16 3.81 -12.32
C PHE A 198 -7.35 2.99 -12.80
N ASP A 199 -8.06 2.39 -11.87
CA ASP A 199 -9.34 1.71 -12.08
C ASP A 199 -10.44 2.46 -11.33
N PRO A 200 -11.30 3.24 -12.00
CA PRO A 200 -12.37 3.98 -11.33
C PRO A 200 -13.42 3.11 -10.60
N ALA A 201 -13.45 1.80 -10.84
CA ALA A 201 -14.28 0.86 -10.09
C ALA A 201 -13.63 0.40 -8.78
N ARG A 202 -12.29 0.51 -8.64
CA ARG A 202 -11.54 0.00 -7.48
C ARG A 202 -10.76 1.04 -6.73
N ASP A 203 -10.42 2.16 -7.35
CA ASP A 203 -9.59 3.18 -6.74
C ASP A 203 -10.44 4.30 -6.14
N ALA A 204 -10.07 4.72 -4.93
CA ALA A 204 -10.69 5.86 -4.28
C ALA A 204 -10.06 7.17 -4.77
N ILE A 205 -10.91 8.18 -4.97
CA ILE A 205 -10.52 9.58 -5.12
C ILE A 205 -11.33 10.39 -4.12
N ALA A 206 -10.67 11.13 -3.24
CA ALA A 206 -11.35 11.92 -2.21
C ALA A 206 -12.17 13.07 -2.80
N ALA A 207 -11.67 13.70 -3.88
CA ALA A 207 -12.34 14.84 -4.50
C ALA A 207 -13.62 14.42 -5.24
N PRO A 208 -14.70 15.23 -5.14
CA PRO A 208 -15.99 14.94 -5.80
C PRO A 208 -15.94 15.11 -7.32
N LEU A 209 -14.96 15.88 -7.82
CA LEU A 209 -14.65 16.04 -9.24
C LEU A 209 -13.13 16.08 -9.39
N ALA A 210 -12.56 15.16 -10.15
CA ALA A 210 -11.12 15.03 -10.29
C ALA A 210 -10.68 14.57 -11.67
N LEU A 211 -9.43 14.89 -12.01
CA LEU A 211 -8.71 14.31 -13.14
C LEU A 211 -7.60 13.37 -12.65
N VAL A 212 -7.45 12.22 -13.31
CA VAL A 212 -6.30 11.32 -13.11
C VAL A 212 -5.63 11.07 -14.45
N VAL A 213 -4.32 11.23 -14.52
CA VAL A 213 -3.53 10.99 -15.73
C VAL A 213 -2.77 9.67 -15.58
N THR A 214 -2.92 8.76 -16.54
CA THR A 214 -2.22 7.45 -16.51
C THR A 214 -1.58 7.10 -17.84
N PRO A 215 -0.44 6.39 -17.88
CA PRO A 215 0.03 5.80 -19.12
C PRO A 215 -0.94 4.71 -19.58
N ILE A 216 -1.04 4.50 -20.89
CA ILE A 216 -1.75 3.35 -21.48
C ILE A 216 -0.76 2.44 -22.17
N ARG A 217 0.12 3.01 -23.00
CA ARG A 217 0.99 2.25 -23.89
C ARG A 217 2.19 3.09 -24.31
N ASP A 218 3.37 2.49 -24.34
CA ASP A 218 4.57 3.04 -24.97
C ASP A 218 5.10 2.05 -26.02
N VAL A 219 5.16 2.47 -27.28
CA VAL A 219 5.59 1.59 -28.38
C VAL A 219 6.74 2.23 -29.12
N ALA A 220 7.84 1.49 -29.22
CA ALA A 220 8.93 1.82 -30.12
C ALA A 220 8.42 1.83 -31.57
N ALA A 221 8.58 2.95 -32.26
CA ALA A 221 8.27 3.10 -33.66
C ALA A 221 9.57 3.34 -34.46
N PRO A 222 9.66 2.89 -35.72
CA PRO A 222 10.77 3.24 -36.59
C PRO A 222 10.91 4.76 -36.69
N ALA A 223 12.10 5.30 -36.42
CA ALA A 223 12.40 6.67 -36.79
C ALA A 223 12.53 6.74 -38.33
N GLY A 224 11.98 7.79 -38.94
CA GLY A 224 12.16 8.05 -40.37
C GLY A 224 13.63 8.00 -40.78
N THR A 225 13.89 7.65 -42.04
CA THR A 225 15.17 7.15 -42.64
C THR A 225 16.43 8.02 -42.46
N THR A 226 16.41 9.10 -41.70
CA THR A 226 17.50 10.08 -41.59
C THR A 226 18.16 10.16 -40.21
N MET A 227 17.66 9.49 -39.17
CA MET A 227 18.19 9.62 -37.79
C MET A 227 18.73 8.28 -37.26
N ARG A 228 19.97 7.91 -37.62
CA ARG A 228 20.59 6.60 -37.25
C ARG A 228 20.78 6.34 -35.74
N VAL A 229 20.50 7.30 -34.86
CA VAL A 229 20.81 7.21 -33.41
C VAL A 229 19.61 7.59 -32.52
N ARG A 230 18.40 7.78 -33.09
CA ARG A 230 17.21 8.12 -32.29
C ARG A 230 16.10 7.09 -32.44
N GLN A 231 15.58 6.61 -31.31
CA GLN A 231 14.41 5.75 -31.26
C GLN A 231 13.17 6.60 -31.00
N ARG A 232 12.21 6.61 -31.93
CA ARG A 232 10.90 7.22 -31.71
C ARG A 232 10.07 6.28 -30.84
N VAL A 233 9.43 6.82 -29.81
CA VAL A 233 8.49 6.10 -28.96
C VAL A 233 7.16 6.82 -28.97
N GLU A 234 6.14 6.15 -29.47
CA GLU A 234 4.76 6.64 -29.41
C GLU A 234 4.19 6.32 -28.03
N VAL A 235 3.65 7.34 -27.37
CA VAL A 235 3.11 7.25 -26.02
C VAL A 235 1.62 7.55 -26.08
N ASP A 236 0.82 6.57 -25.69
CA ASP A 236 -0.60 6.74 -25.41
C ASP A 236 -0.80 6.90 -23.91
N PHE A 237 -1.57 7.91 -23.50
CA PHE A 237 -1.93 8.14 -22.11
C PHE A 237 -3.42 8.50 -21.98
N ALA A 238 -3.99 8.25 -20.81
CA ALA A 238 -5.38 8.55 -20.48
C ALA A 238 -5.45 9.75 -19.55
N VAL A 239 -6.47 10.57 -19.75
CA VAL A 239 -6.99 11.50 -18.75
C VAL A 239 -8.37 11.01 -18.34
N TRP A 240 -8.47 10.55 -17.10
CA TRP A 240 -9.69 10.07 -16.49
C TRP A 240 -10.38 11.24 -15.79
N LEU A 241 -11.64 11.48 -16.12
CA LEU A 241 -12.51 12.35 -15.34
C LEU A 241 -13.36 11.47 -14.43
N THR A 242 -13.33 11.78 -13.13
CA THR A 242 -14.25 11.14 -12.17
C THR A 242 -15.11 12.20 -11.49
N ALA A 243 -16.40 11.88 -11.34
CA ALA A 243 -17.37 12.78 -10.74
C ALA A 243 -18.32 12.00 -9.81
N ALA A 244 -18.79 12.64 -8.74
CA ALA A 244 -19.83 12.09 -7.88
C ALA A 244 -21.21 12.04 -8.58
N ASP A 245 -22.10 11.16 -8.14
CA ASP A 245 -23.37 10.81 -8.81
C ASP A 245 -24.32 11.98 -9.09
N ARG A 246 -24.20 13.08 -8.35
CA ARG A 246 -25.01 14.29 -8.58
C ARG A 246 -24.90 14.86 -10.00
N PHE A 247 -23.97 14.34 -10.81
CA PHE A 247 -23.80 14.66 -12.23
C PHE A 247 -24.42 13.63 -13.19
N ALA A 248 -25.08 12.57 -12.70
CA ALA A 248 -25.59 11.45 -13.51
C ALA A 248 -27.11 11.48 -13.78
N ASP A 249 -27.91 12.15 -12.95
CA ASP A 249 -29.37 12.00 -12.93
C ASP A 249 -30.18 12.96 -13.85
N ASP A 250 -29.53 13.88 -14.58
CA ASP A 250 -30.24 14.87 -15.42
C ASP A 250 -29.54 15.08 -16.78
N ALA A 251 -30.31 15.25 -17.86
CA ALA A 251 -29.79 15.62 -19.17
C ALA A 251 -29.01 16.95 -19.14
N ALA A 252 -29.37 17.86 -18.22
CA ALA A 252 -28.59 19.06 -17.93
C ALA A 252 -27.19 18.73 -17.37
N ALA A 253 -27.07 17.65 -16.60
CA ALA A 253 -25.81 17.20 -16.01
C ALA A 253 -24.87 16.56 -17.06
N LEU A 254 -25.41 15.90 -18.08
CA LEU A 254 -24.63 15.41 -19.24
C LEU A 254 -23.99 16.56 -20.04
N ASN A 255 -24.73 17.66 -20.27
CA ASN A 255 -24.16 18.86 -20.89
C ASN A 255 -23.08 19.52 -20.01
N GLY A 256 -23.28 19.52 -18.69
CA GLY A 256 -22.25 19.94 -17.73
C GLY A 256 -21.00 19.07 -17.82
N LEU A 257 -21.18 17.75 -17.96
CA LEU A 257 -20.08 16.80 -18.10
C LEU A 257 -19.29 17.01 -19.40
N GLU A 258 -19.94 17.27 -20.54
CA GLU A 258 -19.23 17.60 -21.77
C GLU A 258 -18.41 18.88 -21.63
N THR A 259 -18.95 19.90 -20.95
CA THR A 259 -18.22 21.14 -20.66
C THR A 259 -16.97 20.85 -19.82
N LEU A 260 -17.09 20.01 -18.79
CA LEU A 260 -15.96 19.60 -17.95
C LEU A 260 -14.94 18.75 -18.71
N ARG A 261 -15.38 17.87 -19.61
CA ARG A 261 -14.51 17.05 -20.48
C ARG A 261 -13.77 17.88 -21.53
N ALA A 262 -14.41 18.94 -22.02
CA ALA A 262 -13.81 19.84 -23.00
C ALA A 262 -12.61 20.61 -22.43
N LEU A 263 -12.58 20.91 -21.12
CA LEU A 263 -11.49 21.66 -20.50
C LEU A 263 -10.10 20.99 -20.66
N PRO A 264 -9.86 19.75 -20.17
CA PRO A 264 -8.57 19.09 -20.36
C PRO A 264 -8.26 18.84 -21.84
N ARG A 265 -9.29 18.54 -22.66
CA ARG A 265 -9.13 18.32 -24.10
C ARG A 265 -8.60 19.55 -24.82
N GLN A 266 -9.22 20.72 -24.62
CA GLN A 266 -8.80 21.98 -25.20
C GLN A 266 -7.43 22.42 -24.68
N SER A 267 -7.13 22.13 -23.42
CA SER A 267 -5.84 22.47 -22.82
C SER A 267 -4.67 21.62 -23.35
N LEU A 268 -4.92 20.37 -23.76
CA LEU A 268 -3.87 19.43 -24.18
C LEU A 268 -3.70 19.35 -25.70
N LEU A 269 -4.77 19.60 -26.48
CA LEU A 269 -4.70 19.49 -27.93
C LEU A 269 -3.64 20.46 -28.51
N GLY A 270 -2.62 19.92 -29.16
CA GLY A 270 -1.54 20.71 -29.75
C GLY A 270 -0.45 21.16 -28.75
N TRP A 271 -0.61 20.86 -27.46
CA TRP A 271 0.39 21.17 -26.44
C TRP A 271 1.53 20.13 -26.43
N GLY A 272 2.62 20.42 -25.70
CA GLY A 272 3.76 19.51 -25.47
C GLY A 272 5.00 19.89 -26.28
N GLU A 273 4.87 20.00 -27.61
CA GLU A 273 6.01 20.22 -28.51
C GLU A 273 6.66 21.59 -28.30
N ALA A 274 5.88 22.67 -28.42
CA ALA A 274 6.37 24.03 -28.21
C ALA A 274 6.89 24.29 -26.78
N ALA A 275 6.47 23.45 -25.82
CA ALA A 275 6.91 23.51 -24.44
C ALA A 275 8.18 22.66 -24.17
N GLY A 276 8.69 21.93 -25.17
CA GLY A 276 9.84 21.04 -25.03
C GLY A 276 9.57 19.81 -24.17
N VAL A 277 8.30 19.46 -23.96
CA VAL A 277 7.87 18.29 -23.16
C VAL A 277 7.78 17.03 -24.03
N THR A 278 7.38 17.21 -25.30
CA THR A 278 7.26 16.13 -26.29
C THR A 278 7.95 16.52 -27.58
N ASP A 279 8.23 15.55 -28.44
CA ASP A 279 8.76 15.80 -29.79
C ASP A 279 7.67 15.85 -30.87
N SER A 280 6.41 15.74 -30.46
CA SER A 280 5.23 15.84 -31.32
C SER A 280 4.04 16.38 -30.52
N PRO A 281 3.13 17.14 -31.15
CA PRO A 281 2.01 17.72 -30.44
C PRO A 281 1.10 16.61 -29.89
N ILE A 282 0.55 16.83 -28.69
CA ILE A 282 -0.43 15.90 -28.12
C ILE A 282 -1.71 15.97 -28.96
N THR A 283 -2.21 14.79 -29.34
CA THR A 283 -3.44 14.65 -30.13
C THR A 283 -4.46 13.79 -29.39
N PHE A 284 -5.74 14.09 -29.57
CA PHE A 284 -6.84 13.31 -29.02
C PHE A 284 -7.13 12.10 -29.91
N ARG A 285 -7.33 10.92 -29.29
CA ARG A 285 -7.59 9.67 -30.00
C ARG A 285 -9.04 9.21 -29.86
N ALA A 286 -9.52 9.12 -28.63
CA ALA A 286 -10.83 8.55 -28.33
C ALA A 286 -11.31 8.99 -26.95
N GLY A 287 -12.61 8.92 -26.71
CA GLY A 287 -13.22 9.11 -25.41
C GLY A 287 -14.29 8.07 -25.17
N GLU A 288 -14.36 7.52 -23.96
CA GLU A 288 -15.38 6.52 -23.60
C GLU A 288 -15.83 6.64 -22.14
N THR A 289 -17.07 6.20 -21.87
CA THR A 289 -17.55 5.95 -20.51
C THR A 289 -16.91 4.68 -19.96
N CYS A 290 -16.53 4.68 -18.69
CA CYS A 290 -15.98 3.50 -18.03
C CYS A 290 -16.83 3.11 -16.82
N PRO A 291 -16.86 1.81 -16.45
CA PRO A 291 -17.43 1.39 -15.17
C PRO A 291 -16.79 2.14 -14.01
N ALA A 292 -17.58 2.53 -13.02
CA ALA A 292 -17.13 3.24 -11.84
C ALA A 292 -17.76 2.64 -10.58
N ARG A 293 -17.22 2.99 -9.42
CA ARG A 293 -17.85 2.66 -8.13
C ARG A 293 -19.29 3.21 -8.07
N PRO A 294 -20.20 2.55 -7.32
CA PRO A 294 -21.54 3.07 -7.08
C PRO A 294 -21.50 4.52 -6.58
N GLY A 295 -22.37 5.37 -7.13
CA GLY A 295 -22.40 6.79 -6.80
C GLY A 295 -21.32 7.64 -7.48
N ARG A 296 -20.66 7.12 -8.53
CA ARG A 296 -19.71 7.87 -9.34
C ARG A 296 -19.89 7.62 -10.83
N LEU A 297 -19.46 8.60 -11.61
CA LEU A 297 -19.26 8.51 -13.04
C LEU A 297 -17.76 8.56 -13.34
N ALA A 298 -17.33 7.75 -14.32
CA ALA A 298 -15.99 7.80 -14.87
C ALA A 298 -16.01 7.91 -16.39
N TRP A 299 -15.17 8.80 -16.91
CA TRP A 299 -14.93 8.99 -18.33
C TRP A 299 -13.43 8.94 -18.61
N ARG A 300 -13.03 8.29 -19.69
CA ARG A 300 -11.62 8.24 -20.13
C ARG A 300 -11.48 8.91 -21.48
N ASP A 301 -10.65 9.96 -21.55
CA ASP A 301 -10.14 10.51 -22.80
C ASP A 301 -8.71 9.99 -23.03
N THR A 302 -8.45 9.44 -24.21
CA THR A 302 -7.14 8.90 -24.61
C THR A 302 -6.45 9.88 -25.55
N TYR A 303 -5.17 10.14 -25.27
CA TYR A 303 -4.29 11.02 -26.02
C TYR A 303 -3.07 10.27 -26.51
N THR A 304 -2.44 10.78 -27.56
CA THR A 304 -1.20 10.22 -28.11
C THR A 304 -0.19 11.31 -28.47
N THR A 305 1.09 11.00 -28.29
CA THR A 305 2.23 11.85 -28.64
C THR A 305 3.47 10.98 -28.94
N ALA A 306 4.60 11.60 -29.27
CA ALA A 306 5.85 10.90 -29.50
C ALA A 306 7.02 11.57 -28.76
N LEU A 307 7.96 10.73 -28.31
CA LEU A 307 9.24 11.08 -27.73
C LEU A 307 10.37 10.47 -28.57
N TYR A 308 11.54 11.10 -28.64
CA TYR A 308 12.74 10.57 -29.28
C TYR A 308 13.85 10.33 -28.26
N TYR A 309 14.26 9.07 -28.12
CA TYR A 309 15.39 8.69 -27.28
C TYR A 309 16.69 8.72 -28.07
N GLN A 310 17.67 9.45 -27.56
CA GLN A 310 19.04 9.38 -28.06
C GLN A 310 19.81 8.39 -27.18
N GLN A 311 20.38 7.34 -27.78
CA GLN A 311 21.35 6.51 -27.05
C GLN A 311 22.58 7.38 -26.74
N SER A 312 22.86 7.56 -25.45
CA SER A 312 24.07 8.21 -24.94
C SER A 312 25.29 7.30 -25.05
#